data_AF-A0A258Q1L4-F1
#
_entry.id   AF-A0A258Q1L4-F1
#
_cell.length_a   1.000
_cell.length_b   1.000
_cell.length_c   1.000
_cell.angle_alpha   90.00
_cell.angle_beta   90.00
_cell.angle_gamma   90.00
#
_symmetry.space_group_name_H-M   'P 1'
#
loop_
_entity.id
_entity.type
_entity.pdbx_description
1 polymer ?
#
loop_
_entity_poly.entity_id
_entity_poly.type
_entity_poly.pdbx_seq_one_letter_code
_entity_poly.pdbx_strand_id
1 'polypeptide(L)'
;MKKDPKADAVLDIALTSKTFDWLSLGAKSSKSDSANLAAVTPAEKGGTRTTSPYLFSSDVLPLNNLPKMQGKVSIDIAELGLPGRKPIENLKAGVLLQGNAIDIPRLTFQVGKGTADLQIKMSKLDSAAPTFQLKGATKDFTLEGLLARLDPSSKVIGGNMKLALDMQLSGNSLHQM
;
A
#
# COMPACT_ATOMS: atom_id res chain seq x y z
N MET A 1 2.27 -23.17 -28.27
CA MET A 1 2.34 -23.57 -26.85
C MET A 1 2.42 -22.31 -26.01
N LYS A 2 1.37 -21.98 -25.25
CA LYS A 2 1.40 -20.88 -24.28
C LYS A 2 2.17 -21.39 -23.05
N LYS A 3 3.23 -20.67 -22.66
CA LYS A 3 4.06 -20.99 -21.50
C LYS A 3 3.39 -20.34 -20.29
N ASP A 4 2.75 -21.13 -19.45
CA ASP A 4 2.19 -20.65 -18.18
C ASP A 4 3.30 -20.01 -17.32
N PRO A 5 3.09 -18.82 -16.73
CA PRO A 5 4.08 -18.20 -15.88
C PRO A 5 4.19 -18.95 -14.54
N LYS A 6 5.17 -19.85 -14.51
CA LYS A 6 6.30 -19.96 -13.57
C LYS A 6 6.09 -19.41 -12.15
N ALA A 7 5.69 -20.32 -11.25
CA ALA A 7 5.86 -20.34 -9.78
C ALA A 7 5.35 -19.14 -8.96
N ASP A 8 4.70 -19.44 -7.84
CA ASP A 8 4.28 -18.42 -6.88
C ASP A 8 5.50 -17.65 -6.38
N ALA A 9 5.46 -16.32 -6.53
CA ALA A 9 6.56 -15.46 -6.09
C ALA A 9 6.50 -15.34 -4.57
N VAL A 10 7.57 -15.72 -3.87
CA VAL A 10 7.67 -15.60 -2.42
C VAL A 10 8.34 -14.28 -2.06
N LEU A 11 7.68 -13.48 -1.21
CA LEU A 11 8.17 -12.20 -0.71
C LEU A 11 8.21 -12.20 0.82
N ASP A 12 9.39 -12.06 1.42
CA ASP A 12 9.51 -11.81 2.85
C ASP A 12 10.28 -10.51 3.07
N ILE A 13 9.65 -9.54 3.73
CA ILE A 13 10.24 -8.24 4.02
C ILE A 13 10.04 -7.95 5.51
N ALA A 14 11.12 -7.62 6.20
CA ALA A 14 11.07 -7.02 7.54
C ALA A 14 11.64 -5.61 7.48
N LEU A 15 10.83 -4.62 7.82
CA LEU A 15 11.24 -3.23 7.97
C LEU A 15 11.16 -2.86 9.44
N THR A 16 12.31 -2.61 10.05
CA THR A 16 12.42 -2.10 11.42
C THR A 16 13.20 -0.82 11.44
N SER A 17 12.62 0.25 12.00
CA SER A 17 13.31 1.53 12.13
C SER A 17 12.96 2.25 13.43
N LYS A 18 13.92 3.02 13.96
CA LYS A 18 13.66 3.96 15.05
C LYS A 18 12.97 5.21 14.54
N THR A 19 13.51 5.81 13.47
CA THR A 19 12.93 6.95 12.79
C THR A 19 12.88 6.65 11.30
N PHE A 20 11.76 6.95 10.66
CA PHE A 20 11.59 6.78 9.22
C PHE A 20 11.03 8.06 8.62
N ASP A 21 11.75 8.64 7.67
CA ASP A 21 11.26 9.78 6.89
C ASP A 21 10.87 9.30 5.49
N TRP A 22 9.60 9.42 5.12
CA TRP A 22 9.11 8.99 3.81
C TRP A 22 9.76 9.75 2.64
N LEU A 23 10.28 10.96 2.83
CA LEU A 23 11.02 11.70 1.78
C LEU A 23 12.30 10.97 1.36
N SER A 24 12.86 10.11 2.23
CA SER A 24 14.06 9.33 1.93
C SER A 24 13.83 8.26 0.84
N LEU A 25 12.57 7.88 0.55
CA LEU A 25 12.23 6.99 -0.56
C LEU A 25 12.19 7.72 -1.91
N GLY A 26 11.84 9.01 -1.94
CA GLY A 26 11.73 9.80 -3.16
C GLY A 26 13.08 10.25 -3.75
N ALA A 27 14.15 10.22 -2.96
CA ALA A 27 15.47 10.72 -3.35
C ALA A 27 16.40 9.67 -3.98
N LYS A 28 15.97 8.41 -4.10
CA LYS A 28 16.77 7.31 -4.67
C LYS A 28 16.03 6.51 -5.73
N SER A 29 15.53 7.18 -6.77
CA SER A 29 15.68 6.59 -8.10
C SER A 29 17.19 6.54 -8.36
N SER A 30 17.83 5.42 -8.03
CA SER A 30 19.23 5.20 -8.38
C SER A 30 19.37 5.46 -9.87
N LYS A 31 20.20 6.45 -10.20
CA LYS A 31 20.91 6.49 -11.48
C LYS A 31 21.42 5.07 -11.67
N SER A 32 20.85 4.33 -12.62
CA SER A 32 21.42 3.05 -13.02
C SER A 32 22.84 3.39 -13.44
N ASP A 33 23.81 2.90 -12.68
CA ASP A 33 25.18 2.89 -13.16
C ASP A 33 25.14 2.26 -14.55
N SER A 34 25.72 2.96 -15.52
CA SER A 34 25.96 2.45 -16.86
C SER A 34 26.94 1.27 -16.75
N ALA A 35 26.45 0.12 -16.32
CA ALA A 35 27.10 -1.15 -16.55
C ALA A 35 26.82 -1.51 -18.01
N ASN A 36 27.89 -1.59 -18.80
CA ASN A 36 27.93 -2.02 -20.19
C ASN A 36 26.85 -3.06 -20.52
N LEU A 37 25.78 -2.63 -21.19
CA LEU A 37 24.87 -3.52 -21.88
C LEU A 37 25.53 -3.89 -23.20
N ALA A 38 26.28 -5.00 -23.18
CA ALA A 38 26.49 -5.79 -24.38
C ALA A 38 25.12 -6.01 -25.05
N ALA A 39 25.10 -5.78 -26.36
CA ALA A 39 23.90 -5.77 -27.19
C ALA A 39 23.01 -6.99 -26.92
N VAL A 40 21.86 -6.75 -26.29
CA VAL A 40 20.74 -7.68 -26.33
C VAL A 40 19.93 -7.31 -27.56
N THR A 41 20.14 -8.08 -28.62
CA THR A 41 19.36 -8.04 -29.85
C THR A 41 17.87 -8.13 -29.51
N PRO A 42 17.02 -7.19 -29.93
CA PRO A 42 15.58 -7.30 -29.71
C PRO A 42 15.05 -8.50 -30.50
N ALA A 43 14.49 -9.47 -29.78
CA ALA A 43 13.70 -10.53 -30.38
C ALA A 43 12.48 -9.94 -31.11
N GLU A 44 12.13 -10.60 -32.21
CA GLU A 44 11.34 -10.12 -33.32
C GLU A 44 9.90 -9.66 -33.00
N LYS A 45 9.42 -8.83 -33.91
CA LYS A 45 8.12 -8.17 -34.03
C LYS A 45 6.90 -9.09 -33.79
N GLY A 46 5.91 -8.55 -33.08
CA GLY A 46 4.55 -9.09 -33.08
C GLY A 46 3.56 -8.20 -32.33
N GLY A 47 3.17 -7.07 -32.94
CA GLY A 47 2.11 -6.20 -32.41
C GLY A 47 2.22 -4.78 -32.98
N THR A 48 1.33 -4.42 -33.90
CA THR A 48 1.24 -3.08 -34.48
C THR A 48 1.00 -2.05 -33.39
N ARG A 49 2.04 -1.25 -33.10
CA ARG A 49 2.00 -0.12 -32.17
C ARG A 49 1.10 0.96 -32.76
N THR A 50 -0.17 0.99 -32.36
CA THR A 50 -1.06 2.12 -32.62
C THR A 50 -0.49 3.35 -31.92
N THR A 51 -0.14 4.36 -32.70
CA THR A 51 0.35 5.66 -32.23
C THR A 51 -0.79 6.39 -31.51
N SER A 52 -0.92 6.14 -30.22
CA SER A 52 -1.79 6.90 -29.33
C SER A 52 -1.10 8.23 -28.95
N PRO A 53 -1.81 9.37 -28.95
CA PRO A 53 -1.28 10.66 -28.50
C PRO A 53 -1.12 10.75 -26.97
N TYR A 54 -1.46 9.69 -26.23
CA TYR A 54 -1.40 9.63 -24.77
C TYR A 54 -0.14 8.90 -24.31
N LEU A 55 0.42 9.37 -23.19
CA LEU A 55 1.62 8.81 -22.55
C LEU A 55 1.45 7.34 -22.10
N PHE A 56 0.21 6.90 -21.92
CA PHE A 56 -0.14 5.52 -21.58
C PHE A 56 -0.76 4.82 -22.79
N SER A 57 -0.37 3.55 -23.02
CA SER A 57 -0.97 2.75 -24.09
C SER A 57 -2.46 2.54 -23.83
N SER A 58 -3.23 2.49 -24.91
CA SER A 58 -4.63 2.05 -24.89
C SER A 58 -4.77 0.53 -24.75
N ASP A 59 -3.66 -0.22 -24.78
CA ASP A 59 -3.66 -1.66 -24.58
C ASP A 59 -4.06 -2.01 -23.13
N VAL A 60 -4.96 -2.98 -22.99
CA VAL A 60 -5.35 -3.52 -21.69
C VAL A 60 -4.14 -4.18 -21.05
N LEU A 61 -3.70 -3.67 -19.88
CA LEU A 61 -2.65 -4.29 -19.09
C LEU A 61 -3.02 -5.75 -18.79
N PRO A 62 -2.16 -6.74 -19.11
CA PRO A 62 -2.45 -8.15 -18.90
C PRO A 62 -2.25 -8.52 -17.43
N LEU A 63 -3.04 -7.91 -16.54
CA LEU A 63 -3.04 -8.16 -15.10
C LEU A 63 -3.41 -9.62 -14.77
N ASN A 64 -4.04 -10.33 -15.70
CA ASN A 64 -4.39 -11.75 -15.61
C ASN A 64 -3.18 -12.69 -15.49
N ASN A 65 -1.96 -12.19 -15.73
CA ASN A 65 -0.72 -12.99 -15.67
C ASN A 65 0.20 -12.59 -14.50
N LEU A 66 -0.28 -11.81 -13.52
CA LEU A 66 0.52 -11.52 -12.34
C LEU A 66 0.76 -12.83 -11.56
N PRO A 67 2.02 -13.17 -11.23
CA PRO A 67 2.31 -14.34 -10.42
C PRO A 67 1.60 -14.19 -9.08
N LYS A 68 0.94 -15.26 -8.63
CA LYS A 68 0.32 -15.29 -7.31
C LYS A 68 1.44 -15.10 -6.29
N MET A 69 1.37 -13.98 -5.58
CA MET A 69 2.40 -13.59 -4.64
C MET A 69 2.04 -14.12 -3.26
N GLN A 70 2.93 -14.92 -2.69
CA GLN A 70 2.83 -15.39 -1.31
C GLN A 70 3.90 -14.71 -0.49
N GLY A 71 3.60 -14.31 0.74
CA GLY A 71 4.61 -13.56 1.47
C GLY A 71 4.17 -12.95 2.77
N LYS A 72 5.15 -12.44 3.50
CA LYS A 72 4.95 -11.71 4.74
C LYS A 72 5.73 -10.39 4.67
N VAL A 73 5.09 -9.31 5.08
CA VAL A 73 5.77 -8.04 5.33
C VAL A 73 5.55 -7.68 6.79
N SER A 74 6.62 -7.42 7.53
CA SER A 74 6.54 -6.95 8.91
C SER A 74 7.11 -5.54 8.99
N ILE A 75 6.36 -4.62 9.56
CA ILE A 75 6.71 -3.20 9.72
C ILE A 75 6.71 -2.91 11.22
N ASP A 76 7.82 -2.39 11.73
CA ASP A 76 7.95 -1.86 13.10
C ASP A 76 8.75 -0.55 13.05
N ILE A 77 8.05 0.57 13.11
CA ILE A 77 8.64 1.91 13.03
C ILE A 77 8.27 2.66 14.30
N ALA A 78 9.26 3.03 15.11
CA ALA A 78 9.00 3.74 16.36
C ALA A 78 8.49 5.17 16.11
N GLU A 79 9.03 5.87 15.11
CA GLU A 79 8.56 7.19 14.69
C GLU A 79 8.61 7.34 13.17
N LEU A 80 7.46 7.62 12.55
CA LEU A 80 7.30 7.91 11.12
C LEU A 80 7.04 9.41 10.95
N GLY A 81 8.04 10.10 10.39
CA GLY A 81 7.99 11.52 10.08
C GLY A 81 7.20 11.81 8.80
N LEU A 82 6.33 12.83 8.86
CA LEU A 82 5.58 13.33 7.72
C LEU A 82 5.73 14.88 7.65
N PRO A 83 6.12 15.48 6.51
CA PRO A 83 6.31 16.90 6.31
C PRO A 83 5.05 17.68 6.64
N GLY A 84 5.21 18.72 7.45
CA GLY A 84 4.12 19.59 7.87
C GLY A 84 3.07 18.90 8.75
N ARG A 85 3.35 17.70 9.29
CA ARG A 85 2.41 16.94 10.13
C ARG A 85 3.10 16.40 11.37
N LYS A 86 2.33 16.18 12.43
CA LYS A 86 2.83 15.47 13.61
C LYS A 86 3.26 14.04 13.23
N PRO A 87 4.36 13.52 13.79
CA PRO A 87 4.80 12.14 13.55
C PRO A 87 3.73 11.11 13.90
N ILE A 88 3.81 9.96 13.25
CA ILE A 88 3.07 8.76 13.65
C ILE A 88 4.03 7.90 14.48
N GLU A 89 3.63 7.58 15.70
CA GLU A 89 4.47 6.83 16.63
C GLU A 89 4.03 5.38 16.72
N ASN A 90 4.97 4.49 17.08
CA ASN A 90 4.72 3.08 17.34
C ASN A 90 3.92 2.38 16.22
N LEU A 91 4.27 2.68 14.96
CA LEU A 91 3.63 2.10 13.79
C LEU A 91 4.07 0.64 13.66
N LYS A 92 3.13 -0.29 13.81
CA LYS A 92 3.36 -1.72 13.61
C LYS A 92 2.32 -2.30 12.69
N ALA A 93 2.75 -3.06 11.69
CA ALA A 93 1.86 -3.74 10.78
C ALA A 93 2.47 -5.08 10.34
N GLY A 94 1.65 -6.12 10.32
CA GLY A 94 1.97 -7.36 9.62
C GLY A 94 1.09 -7.47 8.39
N VAL A 95 1.66 -7.64 7.21
CA VAL A 95 0.93 -7.90 5.96
C VAL A 95 1.22 -9.34 5.55
N LEU A 96 0.17 -10.10 5.26
CA LEU A 96 0.22 -11.46 4.74
C LEU A 96 -0.33 -11.43 3.31
N LEU A 97 0.50 -11.82 2.35
CA LEU A 97 0.16 -11.93 0.95
C LEU A 97 -0.12 -13.41 0.68
N GLN A 98 -1.32 -13.73 0.20
CA GLN A 98 -1.78 -15.12 0.01
C GLN A 98 -2.41 -15.29 -1.37
N GLY A 99 -1.62 -15.06 -2.42
CA GLY A 99 -2.05 -15.19 -3.81
C GLY A 99 -3.08 -14.12 -4.18
N ASN A 100 -4.37 -14.38 -3.95
CA ASN A 100 -5.48 -13.47 -4.27
C ASN A 100 -6.09 -12.76 -3.05
N ALA A 101 -5.39 -12.81 -1.91
CA ALA A 101 -5.76 -12.11 -0.70
C ALA A 101 -4.56 -11.37 -0.08
N ILE A 102 -4.87 -10.25 0.55
CA ILE A 102 -3.95 -9.47 1.38
C ILE A 102 -4.62 -9.34 2.75
N ASP A 103 -3.96 -9.83 3.78
CA ASP A 103 -4.46 -9.78 5.16
C ASP A 103 -3.50 -8.97 6.02
N ILE A 104 -4.03 -7.96 6.69
CA ILE A 104 -3.34 -7.16 7.69
C ILE A 104 -4.06 -7.44 9.01
N PRO A 105 -3.72 -8.54 9.71
CA PRO A 105 -4.45 -8.98 10.90
C PRO A 105 -4.32 -7.98 12.06
N ARG A 106 -3.29 -7.12 12.01
CA ARG A 106 -3.11 -6.04 12.96
C ARG A 106 -2.25 -4.92 12.39
N LEU A 107 -2.79 -3.72 12.41
CA LEU A 107 -2.13 -2.45 12.15
C LEU A 107 -2.37 -1.54 13.35
N THR A 108 -1.32 -1.23 14.10
CA THR A 108 -1.39 -0.31 15.24
C THR A 108 -0.52 0.90 15.01
N PHE A 109 -0.99 2.06 15.46
CA PHE A 109 -0.19 3.28 15.46
C PHE A 109 -0.72 4.27 16.49
N GLN A 110 0.09 5.28 16.78
CA GLN A 110 -0.22 6.33 17.73
C GLN A 110 0.00 7.71 17.11
N VAL A 111 -0.82 8.67 17.52
CA VAL A 111 -0.67 10.08 17.14
C VAL A 111 -0.95 10.94 18.36
N GLY A 112 0.10 11.52 18.94
CA GLY A 112 -0.01 12.18 20.24
C GLY A 112 -0.49 11.20 21.31
N LYS A 113 -1.63 11.48 21.93
CA LYS A 113 -2.22 10.59 22.95
C LYS A 113 -3.16 9.53 22.38
N GLY A 114 -3.53 9.64 21.10
CA GLY A 114 -4.48 8.74 20.46
C GLY A 114 -3.82 7.47 19.95
N THR A 115 -4.51 6.34 20.09
CA THR A 115 -4.05 5.02 19.63
C THR A 115 -5.09 4.36 18.73
N ALA A 116 -4.64 3.74 17.65
CA ALA A 116 -5.49 3.02 16.70
C ALA A 116 -5.04 1.55 16.61
N ASP A 117 -6.01 0.65 16.53
CA ASP A 117 -5.83 -0.78 16.25
C ASP A 117 -6.80 -1.19 15.15
N LEU A 118 -6.26 -1.55 14.00
CA LEU A 118 -7.00 -1.82 12.76
C LEU A 118 -6.68 -3.23 12.24
N GLN A 119 -7.65 -3.85 11.61
CA GLN A 119 -7.52 -5.09 10.84
C GLN A 119 -8.06 -4.82 9.44
N ILE A 120 -7.29 -5.20 8.41
CA ILE A 120 -7.67 -4.98 7.02
C ILE A 120 -7.57 -6.30 6.29
N LYS A 121 -8.61 -6.66 5.53
CA LYS A 121 -8.58 -7.84 4.69
C LYS A 121 -9.12 -7.54 3.31
N MET A 122 -8.30 -7.82 2.31
CA MET A 122 -8.69 -7.80 0.91
C MET A 122 -8.67 -9.23 0.38
N SER A 123 -9.72 -9.66 -0.31
CA SER A 123 -9.77 -11.01 -0.88
C SER A 123 -10.52 -11.03 -2.20
N LYS A 124 -10.31 -12.10 -2.97
CA LYS A 124 -10.84 -12.26 -4.33
C LYS A 124 -10.33 -11.17 -5.28
N LEU A 125 -9.07 -10.79 -5.15
CA LEU A 125 -8.45 -9.72 -5.94
C LEU A 125 -8.38 -10.02 -7.44
N ASP A 126 -8.46 -11.30 -7.82
CA ASP A 126 -8.48 -11.82 -9.19
C ASP A 126 -9.89 -12.10 -9.72
N SER A 127 -10.93 -11.76 -8.95
CA SER A 127 -12.33 -12.02 -9.28
C SER A 127 -13.05 -10.75 -9.75
N ALA A 128 -14.18 -10.93 -10.44
CA ALA A 128 -15.13 -9.88 -10.75
C ALA A 128 -15.90 -9.36 -9.52
N ALA A 129 -15.56 -9.81 -8.30
CA ALA A 129 -16.17 -9.35 -7.06
C ALA A 129 -15.14 -9.27 -5.90
N PRO A 130 -14.12 -8.40 -5.98
CA PRO A 130 -13.22 -8.14 -4.85
C PRO A 130 -14.00 -7.73 -3.60
N THR A 131 -13.46 -8.13 -2.47
CA THR A 131 -13.99 -7.74 -1.15
C THR A 131 -12.91 -7.05 -0.35
N PHE A 132 -13.29 -5.96 0.31
CA PHE A 132 -12.46 -5.21 1.24
C PHE A 132 -13.16 -5.18 2.59
N GLN A 133 -12.45 -5.51 3.66
CA GLN A 133 -12.94 -5.46 5.03
C GLN A 133 -11.97 -4.62 5.86
N LEU A 134 -12.52 -3.73 6.67
CA LEU A 134 -11.80 -2.92 7.62
C LEU A 134 -12.52 -2.99 8.96
N LYS A 135 -11.82 -3.48 9.98
CA LYS A 135 -12.27 -3.45 11.36
C LYS A 135 -11.29 -2.64 12.16
N GLY A 136 -11.76 -1.96 13.19
CA GLY A 136 -10.83 -1.25 14.04
C GLY A 136 -11.47 -0.50 15.17
N ALA A 137 -10.62 -0.10 16.10
CA ALA A 137 -10.99 0.78 17.17
C ALA A 137 -9.89 1.82 17.39
N THR A 138 -10.32 2.98 17.87
CA THR A 138 -9.44 4.06 18.27
C THR A 138 -9.75 4.48 19.69
N LYS A 139 -8.74 4.99 20.38
CA LYS A 139 -8.85 5.47 21.75
C LYS A 139 -8.09 6.79 21.89
N ASP A 140 -8.65 7.71 22.68
CA ASP A 140 -7.99 8.96 23.10
C ASP A 140 -7.53 9.87 21.94
N PHE A 141 -8.15 9.75 20.76
CA PHE A 141 -7.99 10.75 19.70
C PHE A 141 -8.82 11.99 20.00
N THR A 142 -8.36 13.18 19.62
CA THR A 142 -9.16 14.41 19.70
C THR A 142 -9.50 14.90 18.30
N LEU A 143 -10.69 15.49 18.13
CA LEU A 143 -11.07 16.11 16.85
C LEU A 143 -10.10 17.24 16.47
N GLU A 144 -9.65 18.01 17.46
CA GLU A 144 -8.55 18.98 17.34
C GLU A 144 -7.30 18.34 16.72
N GLY A 145 -6.84 17.21 17.29
CA GLY A 145 -5.63 16.53 16.83
C GLY A 145 -5.77 15.93 15.42
N LEU A 146 -6.97 15.53 15.02
CA LEU A 146 -7.24 15.04 13.66
C LEU A 146 -7.30 16.19 12.65
N LEU A 147 -8.04 17.26 12.97
CA LEU A 147 -8.20 18.42 12.10
C LEU A 147 -6.91 19.20 11.94
N ALA A 148 -6.11 19.37 13.00
CA ALA A 148 -4.80 20.02 12.92
C ALA A 148 -3.82 19.31 11.95
N ARG A 149 -4.08 18.04 11.57
CA ARG A 149 -3.30 17.32 10.54
C ARG A 149 -3.79 17.58 9.12
N LEU A 150 -5.02 18.05 8.95
CA LEU A 150 -5.62 18.40 7.65
C LEU A 150 -5.46 19.91 7.39
N ASP A 151 -5.75 20.71 8.41
CA ASP A 151 -5.63 22.16 8.41
C ASP A 151 -5.07 22.63 9.78
N PRO A 152 -3.79 23.03 9.84
CA PRO A 152 -3.18 23.53 11.08
C PRO A 152 -3.82 24.80 11.64
N SER A 153 -4.61 25.53 10.85
CA SER A 153 -5.30 26.76 11.27
C SER A 153 -6.68 26.50 11.89
N SER A 154 -7.12 25.25 11.93
CA SER A 154 -8.39 24.85 12.52
C SER A 154 -8.46 25.21 14.01
N LYS A 155 -9.52 25.93 14.41
CA LYS A 155 -9.77 26.35 15.80
C LYS A 155 -10.76 25.43 16.52
N VAL A 156 -10.80 24.16 16.15
CA VAL A 156 -11.71 23.19 16.74
C VAL A 156 -11.07 22.60 17.99
N ILE A 157 -11.74 22.73 19.13
CA ILE A 157 -11.34 22.10 20.38
C ILE A 157 -12.31 20.95 20.64
N GLY A 158 -11.79 19.75 20.88
CA GLY A 158 -12.60 18.56 21.11
C GLY A 158 -12.02 17.68 22.22
N GLY A 159 -12.89 17.01 22.97
CA GLY A 159 -12.50 16.03 23.98
C GLY A 159 -12.01 14.71 23.38
N ASN A 160 -11.62 13.78 24.26
CA ASN A 160 -11.21 12.44 23.85
C ASN A 160 -12.35 11.69 23.18
N MET A 161 -12.06 11.12 22.03
CA MET A 161 -12.95 10.36 21.19
C MET A 161 -12.48 8.90 21.14
N LYS A 162 -13.47 8.00 21.08
CA LYS A 162 -13.28 6.58 20.77
C LYS A 162 -14.14 6.27 19.56
N LEU A 163 -13.55 5.69 18.53
CA LEU A 163 -14.28 5.23 17.36
C LEU A 163 -14.14 3.72 17.26
N ALA A 164 -15.21 3.03 16.89
CA ALA A 164 -15.17 1.65 16.47
C ALA A 164 -15.76 1.57 15.07
N LEU A 165 -15.12 0.81 14.19
CA LEU A 165 -15.48 0.69 12.80
C LEU A 165 -15.47 -0.80 12.39
N ASP A 166 -16.52 -1.20 11.68
CA ASP A 166 -16.63 -2.49 11.00
C ASP A 166 -17.25 -2.20 9.64
N MET A 167 -16.42 -2.24 8.59
CA MET A 167 -16.78 -1.91 7.24
C MET A 167 -16.47 -3.09 6.33
N GLN A 168 -17.41 -3.44 5.45
CA GLN A 168 -17.21 -4.41 4.39
C GLN A 168 -17.71 -3.81 3.07
N LEU A 169 -16.84 -3.79 2.08
CA LEU A 169 -17.11 -3.32 0.73
C LEU A 169 -16.94 -4.48 -0.25
N SER A 170 -17.78 -4.53 -1.26
CA SER A 170 -17.68 -5.47 -2.37
C SER A 170 -18.12 -4.77 -3.66
N GLY A 171 -17.45 -5.04 -4.77
CA GLY A 171 -17.74 -4.39 -6.05
C GLY A 171 -17.11 -5.12 -7.22
N ASN A 172 -17.36 -4.66 -8.45
CA ASN A 172 -16.99 -5.42 -9.66
C ASN A 172 -15.50 -5.37 -10.03
N SER A 173 -14.73 -4.45 -9.45
CA SER A 173 -13.29 -4.29 -9.64
C SER A 173 -12.72 -3.33 -8.59
N LEU A 174 -11.44 -3.51 -8.22
CA LEU A 174 -10.73 -2.62 -7.31
C LEU A 174 -10.50 -1.22 -7.92
N HIS A 175 -10.49 -1.11 -9.25
CA HIS A 175 -10.30 0.15 -9.98
C HIS A 175 -11.52 1.09 -9.98
N GLN A 176 -12.67 0.62 -9.50
CA GLN A 176 -13.94 1.37 -9.50
C GLN A 176 -14.47 1.69 -8.09
N MET A 177 -13.68 1.43 -7.04
CA MET A 177 -13.99 1.76 -5.65
C MET A 177 -13.43 3.13 -5.25
#